data_AF-A0A5B8U5L8-F1
#
_entry.id   AF-A0A5B8U5L8-F1
#
_cell.length_a   1.000
_cell.length_b   1.000
_cell.length_c   1.000
_cell.angle_alpha   90.00
_cell.angle_beta   90.00
_cell.angle_gamma   90.00
#
_symmetry.space_group_name_H-M   'P 1'
#
loop_
_entity.id
_entity.type
_entity.pdbx_description
1 polymer ?
#
loop_
_entity_poly.entity_id
_entity_poly.type
_entity_poly.pdbx_seq_one_letter_code
_entity_poly.pdbx_strand_id
1 'polypeptide(L)'
;MSLRDLVVDALLIATVALTVISVAGVLLMRDVLDRLHYAGPALLGALCAASAVLVAGGPSLIATRAILLATILLVTAPVLTHATARAIHDRRAER
;
A
#
# COMPACT_ATOMS: atom_id res chain seq x y z
N MET A 1 -1.06 -24.14 16.42
CA MET A 1 -1.22 -22.81 15.82
C MET A 1 -2.26 -22.05 16.62
N SER A 2 -1.93 -20.89 17.17
CA SER A 2 -2.90 -20.09 17.91
C SER A 2 -3.75 -19.25 16.96
N LEU A 3 -4.93 -18.78 17.42
CA LEU A 3 -5.77 -17.86 16.64
C LEU A 3 -5.00 -16.58 16.28
N ARG A 4 -4.12 -16.12 17.17
CA ARG A 4 -3.25 -14.97 16.96
C ARG A 4 -2.29 -15.19 15.80
N ASP A 5 -1.63 -16.35 15.76
CA ASP A 5 -0.67 -16.69 14.70
C ASP A 5 -1.39 -16.75 13.34
N LEU A 6 -2.59 -17.34 13.30
CA LEU A 6 -3.41 -17.38 12.09
C LEU A 6 -3.73 -15.97 11.55
N VAL A 7 -4.09 -15.04 12.44
CA VAL A 7 -4.41 -13.66 12.05
C VAL A 7 -3.16 -12.94 11.53
N VAL A 8 -2.01 -13.12 12.18
CA VAL A 8 -0.74 -12.55 11.74
C VAL A 8 -0.36 -13.08 10.35
N ASP A 9 -0.43 -14.39 10.15
CA ASP A 9 -0.11 -15.02 8.87
C ASP A 9 -1.04 -14.53 7.75
N ALA A 10 -2.35 -14.45 8.02
CA ALA A 10 -3.31 -13.93 7.06
C ALA A 10 -3.02 -12.48 6.65
N LEU A 11 -2.68 -11.62 7.62
CA LEU A 11 -2.31 -10.23 7.35
C LEU A 11 -1.03 -10.12 6.53
N LEU A 12 -0.01 -10.94 6.82
CA LEU A 12 1.24 -10.95 6.08
C LEU A 12 1.07 -11.48 4.65
N ILE A 13 0.28 -12.54 4.47
CA ILE A 13 -0.10 -13.05 3.14
C ILE A 13 -0.82 -11.97 2.35
N ALA A 14 -1.76 -11.24 2.97
CA ALA A 14 -2.46 -10.14 2.33
C ALA A 14 -1.49 -9.02 1.93
N THR A 15 -0.55 -8.63 2.79
CA THR A 15 0.51 -7.66 2.46
C THR A 15 1.27 -8.08 1.21
N VAL A 16 1.78 -9.32 1.18
CA VAL A 16 2.57 -9.83 0.04
C VAL A 16 1.73 -9.87 -1.22
N ALA A 17 0.51 -10.40 -1.16
CA ALA A 17 -0.38 -10.50 -2.30
C ALA A 17 -0.71 -9.13 -2.89
N LEU A 18 -1.05 -8.14 -2.05
CA LEU A 18 -1.35 -6.78 -2.48
C LEU A 18 -0.13 -6.10 -3.12
N THR A 19 1.08 -6.29 -2.55
CA THR A 19 2.31 -5.76 -3.14
C THR A 19 2.62 -6.41 -4.48
N VAL A 20 2.49 -7.73 -4.60
CA VAL A 20 2.72 -8.46 -5.86
C VAL A 20 1.73 -8.00 -6.93
N ILE A 21 0.44 -7.89 -6.60
CA ILE A 21 -0.59 -7.37 -7.52
C ILE A 21 -0.26 -5.94 -7.96
N SER A 22 0.20 -5.09 -7.03
CA SER A 22 0.56 -3.70 -7.34
C SER A 22 1.72 -3.64 -8.33
N VAL A 23 2.80 -4.39 -8.07
CA VAL A 23 3.98 -4.44 -8.94
C VAL A 23 3.62 -5.04 -10.30
N ALA A 24 2.89 -6.16 -10.31
CA ALA A 24 2.45 -6.81 -11.54
C ALA A 24 1.58 -5.86 -12.37
N GLY A 25 0.61 -5.18 -11.76
CA GLY A 25 -0.25 -4.21 -12.44
C GLY A 25 0.54 -3.04 -13.03
N VAL A 26 1.49 -2.47 -12.29
CA VAL A 26 2.36 -1.40 -12.81
C VAL A 26 3.22 -1.87 -14.00
N LEU A 27 3.69 -3.12 -13.99
CA LEU A 27 4.51 -3.67 -15.08
C LEU A 27 3.67 -4.02 -16.32
N LEU A 28 2.48 -4.60 -16.12
CA LEU A 28 1.65 -5.17 -17.18
C LEU A 28 0.73 -4.17 -17.87
N MET A 29 0.30 -3.10 -17.18
CA MET A 29 -0.65 -2.14 -17.76
C MET A 29 -0.01 -1.28 -18.86
N ARG A 30 -0.80 -0.95 -19.90
CA ARG A 30 -0.31 -0.16 -21.05
C ARG A 30 -0.48 1.34 -20.83
N ASP A 31 -1.61 1.76 -20.27
CA ASP A 31 -1.85 3.17 -19.97
C ASP A 31 -1.20 3.59 -18.65
N VAL A 32 -0.70 4.83 -18.60
CA VAL A 32 0.00 5.38 -17.43
C VAL A 32 -0.94 5.63 -16.25
N LEU A 33 -2.21 5.97 -16.50
CA LEU A 33 -3.22 6.12 -15.45
C LEU A 33 -3.64 4.76 -14.89
N ASP A 34 -3.71 3.72 -15.73
CA ASP A 34 -3.95 2.35 -15.27
C ASP A 34 -2.80 1.87 -14.38
N ARG A 35 -1.54 2.12 -14.77
CA ARG A 35 -0.38 1.85 -13.91
C ARG A 35 -0.48 2.58 -12.57
N LEU A 36 -0.89 3.84 -12.59
CA LEU A 36 -1.04 4.65 -11.37
C LEU A 36 -2.15 4.11 -10.46
N HIS A 37 -3.23 3.57 -11.02
CA HIS A 37 -4.27 2.88 -10.25
C HIS A 37 -3.72 1.68 -9.46
N TYR A 38 -2.84 0.90 -10.09
CA TYR A 38 -2.19 -0.25 -9.43
C TYR A 38 -1.13 0.14 -8.37
N ALA A 39 -0.80 1.42 -8.21
CA ALA A 39 -0.03 1.86 -7.04
C ALA A 39 -0.87 1.89 -5.75
N GLY A 40 -2.21 1.99 -5.88
CA GLY A 40 -3.14 2.09 -4.75
C GLY A 40 -3.15 0.86 -3.82
N PRO A 41 -3.27 -0.38 -4.31
CA PRO A 41 -3.35 -1.57 -3.45
C PRO A 41 -2.14 -1.77 -2.53
N ALA A 42 -0.96 -1.25 -2.88
CA ALA A 42 0.23 -1.30 -2.02
C ALA A 42 0.03 -0.57 -0.68
N LEU A 43 -0.82 0.46 -0.65
CA LEU A 43 -1.20 1.16 0.59
C LEU A 43 -1.97 0.23 1.54
N LEU A 44 -2.91 -0.55 1.00
CA LEU A 44 -3.63 -1.56 1.79
C LEU A 44 -2.65 -2.61 2.33
N GLY A 45 -1.65 -3.00 1.53
CA GLY A 45 -0.58 -3.90 1.97
C GLY A 45 0.22 -3.35 3.14
N ALA A 46 0.54 -2.05 3.13
CA ALA A 46 1.22 -1.37 4.23
C ALA A 46 0.37 -1.31 5.51
N LEU A 47 -0.94 -1.07 5.38
CA LEU A 47 -1.88 -1.13 6.52
C LEU A 47 -1.93 -2.54 7.12
N CYS A 48 -2.06 -3.58 6.28
CA CYS A 48 -2.03 -4.98 6.73
C CYS A 48 -0.72 -5.30 7.47
N ALA A 49 0.42 -4.82 6.97
CA ALA A 49 1.73 -5.06 7.59
C ALA A 49 1.83 -4.39 8.96
N ALA A 50 1.39 -3.14 9.08
CA ALA A 50 1.37 -2.43 10.36
C ALA A 50 0.44 -3.09 11.38
N SER A 51 -0.73 -3.57 10.94
CA SER A 51 -1.65 -4.35 11.78
C SER A 51 -1.03 -5.68 12.21
N ALA A 52 -0.30 -6.38 11.33
CA ALA A 52 0.37 -7.64 11.67
C ALA A 52 1.40 -7.43 12.78
N VAL A 53 2.21 -6.37 12.70
CA VAL A 53 3.18 -6.00 13.75
C VAL A 53 2.49 -5.72 15.09
N LEU A 54 1.38 -4.97 15.08
CA LEU A 54 0.62 -4.68 16.30
C LEU A 54 0.05 -5.96 16.92
N VAL A 55 -0.53 -6.87 16.12
CA VAL A 55 -1.11 -8.13 16.62
C VAL A 55 -0.01 -9.08 17.12
N ALA A 56 1.12 -9.17 16.41
CA ALA A 56 2.23 -10.07 16.70
C ALA A 56 3.11 -9.64 17.89
N GLY A 57 3.16 -8.34 18.22
CA GLY A 57 3.98 -7.81 19.31
C GLY A 57 3.19 -7.13 20.44
N GLY A 58 1.91 -6.81 20.21
CA GLY A 58 1.16 -5.91 21.08
C GLY A 58 1.60 -4.44 20.95
N PRO A 59 1.04 -3.54 21.77
CA PRO A 59 1.42 -2.14 21.80
C PRO A 59 2.90 -1.98 22.20
N SER A 60 3.72 -1.52 21.27
CA SER A 60 5.16 -1.34 21.45
C SER A 60 5.64 -0.14 20.63
N LEU A 61 6.85 0.35 20.90
CA LEU A 61 7.44 1.43 20.11
C LEU A 61 7.51 1.09 18.61
N ILE A 62 7.77 -0.19 18.29
CA ILE A 62 7.80 -0.69 16.91
C ILE A 62 6.40 -0.64 16.28
N ALA A 63 5.38 -1.15 16.99
CA ALA A 63 4.01 -1.13 16.50
C ALA A 63 3.49 0.30 16.29
N THR A 64 3.77 1.22 17.22
CA THR A 64 3.38 2.63 17.10
C THR A 64 4.03 3.29 15.88
N ARG A 65 5.31 3.01 15.62
CA ARG A 65 6.01 3.52 14.42
C ARG A 65 5.43 2.92 13.14
N ALA A 66 5.11 1.64 13.13
CA ALA A 66 4.51 0.98 11.97
C ALA A 66 3.15 1.60 11.63
N ILE A 67 2.30 1.80 12.63
CA ILE A 67 1.00 2.47 12.46
C ILE A 67 1.19 3.92 11.99
N LEU A 68 2.11 4.67 12.59
CA LEU A 68 2.38 6.05 12.19
C LEU A 68 2.80 6.13 10.71
N LEU A 69 3.70 5.24 10.26
CA LEU A 69 4.09 5.15 8.86
C LEU A 69 2.91 4.82 7.96
N ALA A 70 2.07 3.85 8.34
CA ALA A 70 0.90 3.48 7.56
C ALA A 70 -0.11 4.63 7.47
N THR A 71 -0.30 5.41 8.54
CA THR A 71 -1.13 6.62 8.56
C THR A 71 -0.55 7.71 7.66
N ILE A 72 0.76 7.94 7.70
CA ILE A 72 1.42 8.91 6.80
C ILE A 72 1.19 8.50 5.35
N LEU A 73 1.36 7.22 5.01
CA LEU A 73 1.10 6.72 3.66
C LEU A 73 -0.37 6.88 3.27
N LEU A 74 -1.30 6.60 4.18
CA LEU A 74 -2.75 6.73 3.93
C LEU A 74 -3.15 8.16 3.57
N VAL A 75 -2.54 9.15 4.20
CA VAL A 75 -2.83 10.58 3.95
C VAL A 75 -2.07 11.09 2.72
N THR A 76 -0.82 10.66 2.52
CA THR A 76 0.04 11.20 1.46
C THR A 76 -0.15 10.52 0.11
N ALA A 77 -0.56 9.25 0.07
CA ALA A 77 -0.74 8.51 -1.18
C ALA A 77 -1.81 9.11 -2.12
N PRO A 78 -3.00 9.57 -1.64
CA PRO A 78 -3.97 10.26 -2.49
C PRO A 78 -3.42 11.57 -3.07
N VAL A 79 -2.68 12.34 -2.27
CA VAL A 79 -2.04 13.59 -2.72
C VAL A 79 -1.03 13.31 -3.83
N LEU A 80 -0.16 12.32 -3.62
CA LEU A 80 0.83 11.89 -4.61
C LEU A 80 0.16 11.40 -5.90
N THR A 81 -0.90 10.59 -5.77
CA THR A 81 -1.66 10.07 -6.90
C THR A 81 -2.30 11.19 -7.70
N HIS A 82 -2.96 12.14 -7.03
CA HIS A 82 -3.60 13.27 -7.69
C HIS A 82 -2.60 14.18 -8.40
N ALA A 83 -1.48 14.52 -7.74
CA ALA A 83 -0.42 15.32 -8.33
C ALA A 83 0.21 14.63 -9.55
N THR A 84 0.42 13.30 -9.49
CA THR A 84 0.95 12.51 -10.60
C THR A 84 -0.04 12.47 -11.77
N ALA A 85 -1.33 12.24 -11.49
CA ALA A 85 -2.37 12.23 -12.51
C ALA A 85 -2.49 13.59 -13.22
N ARG A 86 -2.42 14.71 -12.46
CA ARG A 86 -2.41 16.06 -13.02
C ARG A 86 -1.20 16.28 -13.94
N ALA A 87 -0.01 15.89 -13.50
CA ALA A 87 1.20 16.01 -14.32
C ALA A 87 1.12 15.15 -15.62
N ILE A 88 0.49 13.97 -15.57
CA ILE A 88 0.22 13.16 -16.76
C ILE A 88 -0.74 13.87 -17.70
N HIS A 89 -1.79 14.50 -17.18
CA HIS A 89 -2.75 15.26 -17.99
C HIS A 89 -2.08 16.45 -18.69
N ASP A 90 -1.34 17.27 -17.95
CA ASP A 90 -0.66 18.45 -18.49
C ASP A 90 0.32 18.05 -19.62
N ARG A 91 1.12 17.00 -19.41
CA ARG A 91 2.02 16.45 -20.44
C ARG A 91 1.33 15.89 -21.67
N ARG A 92 0.08 15.41 -21.55
CA ARG A 92 -0.71 14.93 -22.68
C ARG A 92 -1.29 16.10 -23.48
N ALA A 93 -1.59 17.23 -22.84
CA ALA A 93 -2.10 18.44 -23.50
C ALA A 93 -1.02 19.18 -24.31
N GLU A 94 0.25 19.06 -23.92
CA GLU A 94 1.40 19.63 -24.64
C GLU A 94 1.81 18.85 -25.89
N ARG A 95 1.30 17.63 -26.08
CA ARG A 95 1.60 16.75 -27.23
C ARG A 95 0.52 16.84 -28.31
#